data_AF-A0A2D9IZ07-F1
#
_entry.id   AF-A0A2D9IZ07-F1
#
_cell.length_a   1.000
_cell.length_b   1.000
_cell.length_c   1.000
_cell.angle_alpha   90.00
_cell.angle_beta   90.00
_cell.angle_gamma   90.00
#
_symmetry.space_group_name_H-M   'P 1'
#
loop_
_entity.id
_entity.type
_entity.pdbx_description
1 polymer ?
#
loop_
_entity_poly.entity_id
_entity_poly.type
_entity_poly.pdbx_seq_one_letter_code
_entity_poly.pdbx_strand_id
1 'polypeptide(L)'
;MFSHLSFWLAAQTLWLAMAISYNLIGIYRVSQDGRALVGESDQPVRSLVGLVIFAFPILAGYLNWEMVYRFSMPLVLLLLAGVGFWRHIAATKSPEGMNAYASSAAWWWAVGINGYGTVVFAIGLFVAWRVYLQQ
;
A
#
# COMPACT_ATOMS: atom_id res chain seq x y z
N MET A 1 -6.08 8.71 23.83
CA MET A 1 -5.14 8.04 22.90
C MET A 1 -5.68 7.92 21.48
N PHE A 2 -6.95 7.55 21.28
CA PHE A 2 -7.60 7.51 19.97
C PHE A 2 -7.37 8.76 19.10
N SER A 3 -7.42 9.98 19.67
CA SER A 3 -7.37 11.23 18.90
C SER A 3 -6.11 11.39 18.04
N HIS A 4 -4.95 10.89 18.49
CA HIS A 4 -3.68 11.11 17.79
C HIS A 4 -3.47 10.15 16.61
N LEU A 5 -3.99 8.92 16.69
CA LEU A 5 -3.80 7.89 15.65
C LEU A 5 -4.99 7.81 14.68
N SER A 6 -6.19 8.23 15.08
CA SER A 6 -7.42 8.10 14.26
C SER A 6 -7.31 8.73 12.88
N PHE A 7 -6.72 9.93 12.78
CA PHE A 7 -6.48 10.59 11.50
C PHE A 7 -5.58 9.75 10.58
N TRP A 8 -4.51 9.18 11.14
CA TRP A 8 -3.56 8.37 10.38
C TRP A 8 -4.14 7.00 10.01
N LEU A 9 -4.97 6.40 10.85
CA LEU A 9 -5.71 5.17 10.51
C LEU A 9 -6.69 5.43 9.36
N ALA A 10 -7.38 6.57 9.36
CA ALA A 10 -8.25 6.96 8.25
C ALA A 10 -7.46 7.15 6.95
N ALA A 11 -6.28 7.79 7.01
CA ALA A 11 -5.39 7.94 5.86
C ALA A 11 -4.85 6.58 5.35
N GLN A 12 -4.48 5.66 6.24
CA GLN A 12 -4.08 4.30 5.87
C GLN A 12 -5.24 3.50 5.27
N THR A 13 -6.46 3.72 5.74
CA THR A 13 -7.68 3.12 5.19
C THR A 13 -7.96 3.65 3.78
N LEU A 14 -7.79 4.95 3.56
CA LEU A 14 -7.88 5.56 2.24
C LEU A 14 -6.84 4.96 1.28
N TRP A 15 -5.60 4.79 1.74
CA TRP A 15 -4.57 4.10 0.95
C TRP A 15 -5.02 2.69 0.55
N LEU A 16 -5.53 1.90 1.51
CA LEU A 16 -6.00 0.54 1.25
C LEU A 16 -7.13 0.53 0.22
N ALA A 17 -8.09 1.47 0.33
CA ALA A 17 -9.18 1.61 -0.63
C ALA A 17 -8.67 1.96 -2.05
N MET A 18 -7.71 2.86 -2.17
CA MET A 18 -7.07 3.18 -3.46
C MET A 18 -6.33 1.98 -4.04
N ALA A 19 -5.58 1.24 -3.22
CA ALA A 19 -4.85 0.05 -3.64
C ALA A 19 -5.81 -1.06 -4.10
N ILE A 20 -6.91 -1.29 -3.38
CA ILE A 20 -7.97 -2.23 -3.79
C ILE A 20 -8.56 -1.79 -5.12
N SER A 21 -8.95 -0.52 -5.25
CA SER A 21 -9.56 0.02 -6.47
C SER A 21 -8.64 -0.13 -7.68
N TYR A 22 -7.35 0.19 -7.53
CA TYR A 22 -6.36 0.01 -8.59
C TYR A 22 -6.29 -1.45 -9.06
N ASN A 23 -6.27 -2.41 -8.14
CA ASN A 23 -6.23 -3.83 -8.51
C ASN A 23 -7.56 -4.33 -9.09
N LEU A 24 -8.72 -3.86 -8.61
CA LEU A 24 -10.02 -4.19 -9.20
C LEU A 24 -10.12 -3.69 -10.66
N ILE A 25 -9.64 -2.49 -10.94
CA ILE A 25 -9.54 -1.97 -12.32
C ILE A 25 -8.58 -2.84 -13.13
N GLY A 26 -7.47 -3.31 -12.53
CA GLY A 26 -6.57 -4.28 -13.15
C GLY A 26 -7.26 -5.58 -13.56
N ILE A 27 -8.06 -6.17 -12.67
CA ILE A 27 -8.86 -7.38 -12.95
C ILE A 27 -9.86 -7.12 -14.06
N TYR A 28 -10.59 -6.00 -14.00
CA TYR A 28 -11.53 -5.62 -15.04
C TYR A 28 -10.82 -5.51 -16.39
N ARG A 29 -9.66 -4.87 -16.46
CA ARG A 29 -8.89 -4.75 -17.71
C ARG A 29 -8.41 -6.09 -18.26
N VAL A 30 -7.98 -7.01 -17.38
CA VAL A 30 -7.64 -8.39 -17.79
C VAL A 30 -8.84 -9.07 -18.43
N SER A 31 -10.06 -8.85 -17.92
CA SER A 31 -11.27 -9.42 -18.53
C SER A 31 -11.62 -8.86 -19.92
N GLN A 32 -11.13 -7.66 -20.26
CA GLN A 32 -11.40 -7.01 -21.55
C GLN A 32 -10.29 -7.30 -22.57
N ASP A 33 -9.03 -7.05 -22.19
CA ASP A 33 -7.89 -7.00 -23.12
C ASP A 33 -6.81 -8.04 -22.80
N GLY A 34 -7.02 -8.91 -21.79
CA GLY A 34 -6.03 -9.90 -21.34
C GLY A 34 -4.82 -9.32 -20.60
N ARG A 35 -4.76 -8.00 -20.37
CA ARG A 35 -3.61 -7.31 -19.77
C ARG A 35 -3.99 -6.53 -18.51
N ALA A 36 -3.21 -6.71 -17.44
CA ALA A 36 -3.37 -5.96 -16.19
C ALA A 36 -2.85 -4.52 -16.31
N LEU A 37 -3.18 -3.66 -15.33
CA LEU A 37 -2.59 -2.31 -15.25
C LEU A 37 -1.07 -2.35 -15.02
N VAL A 38 -0.59 -3.36 -14.30
CA VAL A 38 0.83 -3.60 -14.06
C VAL A 38 1.11 -5.11 -14.01
N GLY A 39 2.12 -5.53 -14.78
CA GLY A 39 2.65 -6.87 -14.91
C GLY A 39 1.67 -7.91 -15.44
N GLU A 40 1.74 -9.13 -14.92
CA GLU A 40 1.03 -10.30 -15.45
C GLU A 40 -0.47 -10.28 -15.15
N SER A 41 -1.25 -11.06 -15.91
CA SER A 41 -2.71 -11.08 -15.82
C SER A 41 -3.26 -11.48 -14.44
N ASP A 42 -2.52 -12.29 -13.68
CA ASP A 42 -2.91 -12.75 -12.34
C ASP A 42 -2.34 -11.87 -11.22
N GLN A 43 -1.44 -10.94 -11.53
CA GLN A 43 -0.80 -10.06 -10.57
C GLN A 43 -1.79 -9.20 -9.76
N PRO A 44 -2.88 -8.65 -10.34
CA PRO A 44 -3.87 -7.90 -9.55
C PRO A 44 -4.54 -8.73 -8.46
N VAL A 45 -4.84 -10.00 -8.75
CA VAL A 45 -5.45 -10.93 -7.77
C VAL A 45 -4.46 -11.25 -6.66
N ARG A 46 -3.21 -11.60 -7.01
CA ARG A 46 -2.15 -11.83 -6.01
C ARG A 46 -1.93 -10.60 -5.13
N SER A 47 -1.99 -9.41 -5.73
CA SER A 47 -1.84 -8.14 -5.01
C SER A 47 -3.00 -7.91 -4.03
N LEU A 48 -4.25 -8.16 -4.44
CA LEU A 48 -5.42 -8.07 -3.53
C LEU A 48 -5.30 -9.02 -2.34
N VAL A 49 -4.88 -10.27 -2.57
CA VAL A 49 -4.63 -11.22 -1.48
C VAL A 49 -3.53 -10.71 -0.55
N GLY A 50 -2.45 -10.16 -1.12
CA GLY A 50 -1.37 -9.53 -0.36
C GLY A 50 -1.82 -8.33 0.49
N LEU A 51 -2.84 -7.57 0.06
CA LEU A 51 -3.36 -6.42 0.81
C LEU A 51 -3.91 -6.79 2.20
N VAL A 52 -4.27 -8.06 2.43
CA VAL A 52 -4.67 -8.55 3.77
C VAL A 52 -3.57 -8.33 4.81
N ILE A 53 -2.30 -8.48 4.42
CA ILE A 53 -1.14 -8.24 5.29
C ILE A 53 -1.11 -6.78 5.76
N PHE A 54 -1.52 -5.85 4.91
CA PHE A 54 -1.56 -4.42 5.21
C PHE A 54 -2.83 -4.01 5.98
N ALA A 55 -3.95 -4.69 5.73
CA ALA A 55 -5.21 -4.46 6.43
C ALA A 55 -5.12 -4.85 7.92
N PHE A 56 -4.36 -5.90 8.25
CA PHE A 56 -4.22 -6.39 9.61
C PHE A 56 -3.73 -5.33 10.62
N PRO A 57 -2.61 -4.61 10.41
CA PRO A 57 -2.20 -3.54 11.32
C PRO A 57 -3.23 -2.43 11.40
N ILE A 58 -3.85 -2.02 10.29
CA ILE A 58 -4.88 -0.96 10.30
C ILE A 58 -6.02 -1.36 11.25
N LEU A 59 -6.51 -2.60 11.12
CA LEU A 59 -7.55 -3.14 11.99
C LEU A 59 -7.10 -3.20 13.45
N ALA A 60 -5.89 -3.69 13.72
CA ALA A 60 -5.32 -3.70 15.08
C ALA A 60 -5.28 -2.29 15.68
N GLY A 61 -4.96 -1.27 14.88
CA GLY A 61 -4.99 0.13 15.29
C GLY A 61 -6.39 0.60 15.69
N TYR A 62 -7.43 0.27 14.91
CA TYR A 62 -8.82 0.61 15.25
C TYR A 62 -9.33 -0.14 16.50
N LEU A 63 -8.85 -1.36 16.75
CA LEU A 63 -9.19 -2.16 17.92
C LEU A 63 -8.40 -1.78 19.19
N ASN A 64 -7.53 -0.77 19.13
CA ASN A 64 -6.58 -0.38 20.18
C ASN A 64 -5.61 -1.50 20.60
N TRP A 65 -5.28 -2.42 19.69
CA TRP A 65 -4.23 -3.41 19.92
C TRP A 65 -2.89 -2.78 19.62
N GLU A 66 -2.48 -1.82 20.46
CA GLU A 66 -1.36 -0.92 20.21
C GLU A 66 -0.04 -1.65 19.99
N MET A 67 0.23 -2.68 20.77
CA MET A 67 1.44 -3.49 20.62
C MET A 67 1.46 -4.19 19.25
N VAL A 68 0.32 -4.79 18.86
CA VAL A 68 0.20 -5.45 17.56
C VAL A 68 0.42 -4.45 16.43
N TYR A 69 -0.22 -3.28 16.49
CA TYR A 69 -0.01 -2.19 15.53
C TYR A 69 1.47 -1.79 15.45
N ARG A 70 2.09 -1.42 16.58
CA ARG A 70 3.47 -0.90 16.65
C ARG A 70 4.52 -1.89 16.13
N PHE A 71 4.37 -3.18 16.42
CA PHE A 71 5.35 -4.20 16.05
C PHE A 71 5.13 -4.79 14.66
N SER A 72 3.90 -4.82 14.14
CA SER A 72 3.63 -5.27 12.76
C SER A 72 3.92 -4.18 11.71
N MET A 73 3.75 -2.92 12.06
CA MET A 73 3.91 -1.79 11.15
C MET A 73 5.30 -1.61 10.51
N PRO A 74 6.44 -1.85 11.19
CA PRO A 74 7.75 -1.79 10.54
C PRO A 74 7.87 -2.77 9.37
N LEU A 75 7.38 -4.00 9.53
CA LEU A 75 7.38 -4.98 8.45
C LEU A 75 6.51 -4.50 7.27
N VAL A 76 5.31 -3.98 7.58
CA VAL A 76 4.43 -3.44 6.54
C VAL A 76 5.05 -2.26 5.81
N LEU A 77 5.73 -1.36 6.54
CA LEU A 77 6.42 -0.23 5.94
C LEU A 77 7.56 -0.66 5.03
N LEU A 78 8.34 -1.69 5.42
CA LEU A 78 9.39 -2.25 4.56
C LEU A 78 8.83 -2.86 3.28
N LEU A 79 7.72 -3.62 3.38
CA LEU A 79 7.05 -4.19 2.23
C LEU A 79 6.50 -3.08 1.31
N LEU A 80 5.88 -2.05 1.89
CA LEU A 80 5.30 -0.93 1.15
C LEU A 80 6.37 -0.07 0.47
N ALA A 81 7.45 0.25 1.16
CA ALA A 81 8.54 1.05 0.62
C ALA A 81 9.34 0.27 -0.44
N GLY A 82 9.66 -1.00 -0.18
CA GLY A 82 10.47 -1.83 -1.08
C GLY A 82 9.66 -2.35 -2.28
N VAL A 83 8.66 -3.19 -2.00
CA VAL A 83 7.88 -3.89 -3.04
C VAL A 83 6.80 -2.99 -3.61
N GLY A 84 6.22 -2.12 -2.79
CA GLY A 84 5.21 -1.15 -3.22
C GLY A 84 5.84 -0.01 -4.00
N PHE A 85 6.62 0.86 -3.37
CA PHE A 85 7.07 2.11 -3.98
C PHE A 85 8.33 1.95 -4.84
N TRP A 86 9.42 1.45 -4.26
CA TRP A 86 10.72 1.42 -4.91
C TRP A 86 10.75 0.53 -6.15
N ARG A 87 10.01 -0.60 -6.14
CA ARG A 87 9.83 -1.44 -7.32
C ARG A 87 9.28 -0.64 -8.51
N HIS A 88 8.30 0.25 -8.29
CA HIS A 88 7.71 1.05 -9.35
C HIS A 88 8.69 2.13 -9.85
N ILE A 89 9.49 2.73 -8.96
CA ILE A 89 10.57 3.64 -9.34
C ILE A 89 11.66 2.92 -10.13
N ALA A 90 12.06 1.72 -9.70
CA ALA A 90 13.09 0.93 -10.37
C ALA A 90 12.67 0.50 -11.79
N ALA A 91 11.38 0.38 -12.06
CA ALA A 91 10.86 0.06 -13.38
C ALA A 91 11.22 1.11 -14.45
N THR A 92 11.51 2.36 -14.06
CA THR A 92 11.93 3.41 -15.02
C THR A 92 13.37 3.23 -15.50
N LYS A 93 14.13 2.28 -14.91
CA LYS A 93 15.53 2.04 -15.27
C LYS A 93 15.69 1.15 -16.50
N SER A 94 14.62 0.52 -16.99
CA SER A 94 14.67 -0.27 -18.21
C SER A 94 13.37 -0.16 -19.04
N PRO A 95 13.45 -0.32 -20.37
CA PRO A 95 12.27 -0.41 -21.22
C PRO A 95 11.32 -1.54 -20.82
N GLU A 96 11.86 -2.70 -20.44
CA GLU A 96 11.07 -3.87 -20.02
C GLU A 96 10.25 -3.55 -18.76
N GLY A 97 10.84 -2.81 -17.81
CA GLY A 97 10.16 -2.37 -16.60
C GLY A 97 8.97 -1.46 -16.91
N MET A 98 9.15 -0.48 -17.79
CA MET A 98 8.07 0.42 -18.21
C MET A 98 7.03 -0.29 -19.08
N ASN A 99 7.44 -1.27 -19.89
CA ASN A 99 6.54 -2.10 -20.69
C ASN A 99 5.68 -3.04 -19.82
N ALA A 100 6.00 -3.25 -18.55
CA ALA A 100 5.11 -3.98 -17.64
C ALA A 100 3.81 -3.20 -17.33
N TYR A 101 3.76 -1.90 -17.59
CA TYR A 101 2.57 -1.07 -17.33
C TYR A 101 1.74 -0.94 -18.59
N ALA A 102 0.42 -0.92 -18.42
CA ALA A 102 -0.50 -0.77 -19.54
C ALA A 102 -0.51 0.66 -20.12
N SER A 103 -0.03 1.65 -19.36
CA SER A 103 0.18 3.03 -19.78
C SER A 103 1.06 3.79 -18.77
N SER A 104 1.54 4.97 -19.15
CA SER A 104 2.23 5.89 -18.23
C SER A 104 1.33 6.33 -17.07
N ALA A 105 0.03 6.50 -17.30
CA ALA A 105 -0.93 6.82 -16.25
C ALA A 105 -1.04 5.69 -15.23
N ALA A 106 -1.04 4.42 -15.66
CA ALA A 106 -1.03 3.28 -14.74
C ALA A 106 0.21 3.30 -13.84
N TRP A 107 1.38 3.60 -14.42
CA TRP A 107 2.62 3.76 -13.65
C TRP A 107 2.52 4.89 -12.62
N TRP A 108 2.06 6.08 -13.03
CA TRP A 108 1.91 7.23 -12.11
C TRP A 108 0.98 6.93 -10.94
N TRP A 109 -0.15 6.25 -11.21
CA TRP A 109 -1.06 5.82 -10.14
C TRP A 109 -0.41 4.80 -9.20
N ALA A 110 0.33 3.82 -9.74
CA ALA A 110 1.03 2.84 -8.92
C ALA A 110 2.08 3.50 -8.01
N VAL A 111 2.87 4.43 -8.53
CA VAL A 111 3.84 5.21 -7.75
C VAL A 111 3.13 6.09 -6.72
N GLY A 112 2.08 6.81 -7.13
CA GLY A 112 1.35 7.72 -6.25
C GLY A 112 0.67 7.03 -5.08
N ILE A 113 -0.03 5.92 -5.34
CA ILE A 113 -0.70 5.12 -4.30
C ILE A 113 0.33 4.56 -3.32
N ASN A 114 1.41 3.92 -3.80
CA ASN A 114 2.41 3.34 -2.91
C ASN A 114 3.25 4.39 -2.18
N GLY A 115 3.53 5.54 -2.81
CA GLY A 115 4.22 6.65 -2.18
C GLY A 115 3.39 7.28 -1.06
N TYR A 116 2.11 7.56 -1.34
CA TYR A 116 1.15 8.00 -0.31
C TYR A 116 1.08 7.01 0.85
N GLY A 117 0.91 5.71 0.55
CA GLY A 117 0.89 4.65 1.53
C GLY A 117 2.15 4.65 2.40
N THR A 118 3.33 4.67 1.78
CA THR A 118 4.62 4.69 2.50
C THR A 118 4.68 5.84 3.50
N VAL A 119 4.28 7.05 3.08
CA VAL A 119 4.28 8.23 3.94
C VAL A 119 3.30 8.09 5.11
N VAL A 120 2.04 7.72 4.85
CA VAL A 120 1.03 7.66 5.93
C VAL A 120 1.28 6.51 6.90
N PHE A 121 1.84 5.39 6.44
CA PHE A 121 2.26 4.29 7.30
C PHE A 121 3.47 4.70 8.17
N ALA A 122 4.46 5.39 7.59
CA ALA A 122 5.61 5.88 8.35
C ALA A 122 5.22 6.89 9.44
N ILE A 123 4.35 7.85 9.12
CA ILE A 123 3.89 8.84 10.10
C ILE A 123 3.02 8.17 11.18
N GLY A 124 2.10 7.28 10.79
CA GLY A 124 1.28 6.54 11.74
C GLY A 124 2.12 5.70 12.71
N LEU A 125 3.20 5.08 12.23
CA LEU A 125 4.16 4.35 13.07
C LEU A 125 4.91 5.29 14.02
N PHE A 126 5.43 6.41 13.51
CA PHE A 126 6.13 7.41 14.32
C PHE A 126 5.24 7.95 15.44
N VAL A 127 3.99 8.31 15.14
CA VAL A 127 3.01 8.79 16.12
C VAL A 127 2.72 7.72 17.17
N ALA A 128 2.52 6.46 16.76
CA ALA A 128 2.24 5.37 17.69
C ALA A 128 3.39 5.11 18.69
N TRP A 129 4.65 5.22 18.25
CA TRP A 129 5.82 5.09 19.11
C TRP A 129 6.05 6.33 19.98
N ARG A 130 5.86 7.54 19.44
CA ARG A 130 5.98 8.78 20.21
C ARG A 130 5.03 8.78 21.41
N VAL A 131 3.77 8.40 21.19
CA VAL A 131 2.76 8.35 22.26
C VAL A 131 3.13 7.32 23.33
N TYR A 132 3.69 6.17 22.94
CA TYR A 132 4.13 5.14 23.88
C TYR A 132 5.26 5.61 24.79
N LEU A 133 6.27 6.29 24.23
CA LEU A 133 7.44 6.75 24.97
C LEU A 133 7.17 7.93 25.92
N GLN A 134 5.98 8.54 25.82
CA GLN A 134 5.56 9.66 26.66
C GLN A 134 4.64 9.24 27.82
N GLN A 135 4.29 7.96 27.91
CA GLN A 135 3.55 7.35 29.02
C GLN A 135 4.52 6.74 30.02
#